data_AF-A0A9C8AMA7-F1
#
_entry.id   AF-A0A9C8AMA7-F1
#
_cell.length_a   1.000
_cell.length_b   1.000
_cell.length_c   1.000
_cell.angle_alpha   90.00
_cell.angle_beta   90.00
_cell.angle_gamma   90.00
#
_symmetry.space_group_name_H-M   'P 1'
#
loop_
_entity.id
_entity.type
_entity.pdbx_description
1 polymer ?
#
loop_
_entity_poly.entity_id
_entity_poly.type
_entity_poly.pdbx_seq_one_letter_code
_entity_poly.pdbx_strand_id
1 'polypeptide(L)'
;MSLRAFYVKPNWEEIAARAREDRIHLQKAILGIFVVSTLLLFILQRLSLPVIWLAILSQACSLCIYGATAVWFALRPLKLAPRVAFCFYSAVVLFSSLALYLAKVGFATPFLEGSQATGPPLYAGIFFFASWPFLVYLARSYPDRFRKIGFTLSGLLRGALLGLIAGASLGMHCLVSSSFAGNGLINPKPLPYIAWHLSYEAGLQSLAEEMFFRGVVFNFLYTFSRKGFWPSCLITCLFNVGVYLVIPQWTGNLMMTIGVSFYVFMMALVNTFLYRSTKSLLAPYLCNVTFGLIALFR
;
A
#
# COMPACT_ATOMS: atom_id res chain seq x y z
N MET A 1 -60.94 11.71 -17.97
CA MET A 1 -59.67 10.96 -18.07
C MET A 1 -58.94 11.10 -16.75
N SER A 2 -58.94 10.07 -15.90
CA SER A 2 -58.17 10.08 -14.65
C SER A 2 -57.14 8.97 -14.61
N LEU A 3 -56.01 9.32 -13.98
CA LEU A 3 -55.01 8.47 -13.34
C LEU A 3 -54.15 7.57 -14.25
N ARG A 4 -52.84 7.78 -14.23
CA ARG A 4 -51.95 7.19 -13.21
C ARG A 4 -50.53 7.72 -13.39
N ALA A 5 -50.14 8.65 -12.52
CA ALA A 5 -48.74 8.87 -12.21
C ALA A 5 -48.22 7.59 -11.52
N PHE A 6 -47.44 6.79 -12.23
CA PHE A 6 -46.73 5.65 -11.65
C PHE A 6 -45.59 6.18 -10.77
N TYR A 7 -45.91 6.59 -9.55
CA TYR A 7 -44.94 6.65 -8.47
C TYR A 7 -44.68 5.22 -7.98
N VAL A 8 -43.76 4.52 -8.65
CA VAL A 8 -43.20 3.28 -8.09
C VAL A 8 -42.29 3.70 -6.94
N LYS A 9 -42.83 3.66 -5.72
CA LYS A 9 -42.06 3.82 -4.50
C LYS A 9 -40.98 2.72 -4.51
N PRO A 10 -39.68 3.04 -4.49
CA PRO A 10 -38.66 2.01 -4.36
C PRO A 10 -38.94 1.26 -3.06
N ASN A 11 -39.02 -0.07 -3.12
CA ASN A 11 -39.21 -0.87 -1.93
C ASN A 11 -37.94 -0.73 -1.08
N TRP A 12 -37.98 0.15 -0.07
CA TRP A 12 -36.81 0.49 0.76
C TRP A 12 -36.17 -0.74 1.40
N GLU A 13 -36.97 -1.77 1.66
CA GLU A 13 -36.52 -3.07 2.15
C GLU A 13 -35.61 -3.78 1.14
N GLU A 14 -35.96 -3.75 -0.15
CA GLU A 14 -35.17 -4.36 -1.21
C GLU A 14 -33.84 -3.61 -1.43
N ILE A 15 -33.87 -2.28 -1.38
CA ILE A 15 -32.64 -1.46 -1.45
C ILE A 15 -31.74 -1.73 -0.25
N ALA A 16 -32.31 -1.80 0.95
CA ALA A 16 -31.57 -2.08 2.17
C ALA A 16 -30.98 -3.51 2.18
N ALA A 17 -31.72 -4.49 1.66
CA ALA A 17 -31.27 -5.86 1.50
C ALA A 17 -30.08 -5.94 0.52
N ARG A 18 -30.20 -5.36 -0.68
CA ARG A 18 -29.12 -5.31 -1.67
C ARG A 18 -27.87 -4.60 -1.13
N ALA A 19 -28.04 -3.47 -0.44
CA ALA A 19 -26.92 -2.75 0.16
C ALA A 19 -26.23 -3.56 1.29
N ARG A 20 -27.00 -4.36 2.05
CA ARG A 20 -26.46 -5.25 3.08
C ARG A 20 -25.67 -6.41 2.43
N GLU A 21 -26.21 -7.03 1.40
CA GLU A 21 -25.57 -8.11 0.64
C GLU A 21 -24.26 -7.64 0.00
N ASP A 22 -24.28 -6.51 -0.72
CA ASP A 22 -23.10 -5.88 -1.30
C ASP A 22 -22.00 -5.64 -0.25
N ARG A 23 -22.37 -5.14 0.93
CA ARG A 23 -21.43 -4.91 2.02
C ARG A 23 -20.81 -6.22 2.54
N ILE A 24 -21.59 -7.29 2.66
CA ILE A 24 -21.07 -8.60 3.08
C ILE A 24 -20.10 -9.14 2.04
N HIS A 25 -20.43 -9.04 0.75
CA HIS A 25 -19.55 -9.46 -0.34
C HIS A 25 -18.24 -8.66 -0.34
N LEU A 26 -18.31 -7.33 -0.19
CA LEU A 26 -17.11 -6.48 -0.10
C LEU A 26 -16.25 -6.84 1.10
N GLN A 27 -16.85 -7.06 2.27
CA GLN A 27 -16.11 -7.46 3.46
C GLN A 27 -15.39 -8.79 3.25
N LYS A 28 -16.07 -9.79 2.68
CA LYS A 28 -15.48 -11.10 2.37
C LYS A 28 -14.37 -10.97 1.33
N ALA A 29 -14.55 -10.15 0.30
CA ALA A 29 -13.53 -9.94 -0.73
C ALA A 29 -12.28 -9.26 -0.15
N ILE A 30 -12.44 -8.19 0.62
CA ILE A 30 -11.30 -7.48 1.25
C ILE A 30 -10.55 -8.39 2.21
N LEU A 31 -11.27 -9.12 3.07
CA LEU A 31 -10.66 -10.06 4.01
C LEU A 31 -9.99 -11.23 3.27
N GLY A 32 -10.63 -11.79 2.26
CA GLY A 32 -10.09 -12.89 1.46
C GLY A 32 -8.81 -12.49 0.75
N ILE A 33 -8.77 -11.30 0.14
CA ILE A 33 -7.57 -10.76 -0.51
C ILE A 33 -6.44 -10.58 0.51
N PHE A 34 -6.73 -9.99 1.66
CA PHE A 34 -5.75 -9.81 2.73
C PHE A 34 -5.17 -11.15 3.22
N VAL A 35 -6.04 -12.11 3.54
CA VAL A 35 -5.65 -13.43 4.06
C VAL A 35 -4.85 -14.21 3.02
N VAL A 36 -5.34 -14.30 1.78
CA VAL A 36 -4.66 -15.04 0.70
C VAL A 36 -3.31 -14.41 0.41
N SER A 37 -3.23 -13.08 0.29
CA SER A 37 -1.97 -12.37 0.06
C SER A 37 -0.95 -12.61 1.18
N THR A 38 -1.39 -12.50 2.43
CA THR A 38 -0.53 -12.71 3.61
C THR A 38 -0.07 -14.17 3.74
N LEU A 39 -0.95 -15.13 3.47
CA LEU A 39 -0.60 -16.55 3.48
C LEU A 39 0.36 -16.91 2.34
N LEU A 40 0.16 -16.38 1.14
CA LEU A 40 1.07 -16.59 0.02
C LEU A 40 2.45 -16.01 0.34
N LEU A 41 2.52 -14.80 0.90
CA LEU A 41 3.78 -14.23 1.40
C LEU A 41 4.45 -15.15 2.44
N PHE A 42 3.70 -15.59 3.44
CA PHE A 42 4.20 -16.50 4.48
C PHE A 42 4.80 -17.79 3.89
N ILE A 43 4.13 -18.39 2.92
CA ILE A 43 4.57 -19.61 2.24
C ILE A 43 5.83 -19.31 1.42
N LEU A 44 5.80 -18.29 0.56
CA LEU A 44 6.91 -17.91 -0.32
C LEU A 44 8.20 -17.66 0.47
N GLN A 45 8.10 -16.97 1.62
CA GLN A 45 9.25 -16.66 2.48
C GLN A 45 9.88 -17.88 3.16
N ARG A 46 9.22 -19.06 3.12
CA ARG A 46 9.74 -20.34 3.66
C ARG A 46 10.22 -21.28 2.57
N LEU A 47 10.00 -20.94 1.30
CA LEU A 47 10.53 -21.70 0.18
C LEU A 47 11.96 -21.25 -0.08
N SER A 48 12.85 -22.21 -0.36
CA SER A 48 14.24 -21.97 -0.75
C SER A 48 14.33 -21.50 -2.21
N LEU A 49 13.65 -20.40 -2.53
CA LEU A 49 13.65 -19.80 -3.87
C LEU A 49 14.87 -18.88 -4.05
N PRO A 50 15.40 -18.75 -5.27
CA PRO A 50 16.38 -17.71 -5.58
C PRO A 50 15.83 -16.31 -5.26
N VAL A 51 16.71 -15.40 -4.80
CA VAL A 51 16.37 -14.04 -4.33
C VAL A 51 15.50 -13.26 -5.32
N ILE A 52 15.74 -13.43 -6.63
CA ILE A 52 14.98 -12.78 -7.69
C ILE A 52 13.52 -13.27 -7.69
N TRP A 53 13.32 -14.59 -7.71
CA TRP A 53 11.99 -15.20 -7.74
C TRP A 53 11.21 -14.93 -6.47
N LEU A 54 11.87 -14.99 -5.31
CA LEU A 54 11.25 -14.62 -4.05
C LEU A 54 10.75 -13.18 -4.08
N ALA A 55 11.55 -12.23 -4.58
CA ALA A 55 11.16 -10.82 -4.67
C ALA A 55 10.01 -10.59 -5.65
N ILE A 56 10.08 -11.18 -6.86
CA ILE A 56 9.04 -11.06 -7.89
C ILE A 56 7.71 -11.62 -7.38
N LEU A 57 7.72 -12.86 -6.88
CA LEU A 57 6.51 -13.53 -6.40
C LEU A 57 5.94 -12.83 -5.16
N SER A 58 6.79 -12.36 -4.25
CA SER A 58 6.32 -11.62 -3.07
C SER A 58 5.59 -10.33 -3.48
N GLN A 59 6.14 -9.56 -4.42
CA GLN A 59 5.49 -8.34 -4.90
C GLN A 59 4.20 -8.62 -5.68
N ALA A 60 4.21 -9.65 -6.53
CA ALA A 60 3.04 -10.07 -7.29
C ALA A 60 1.91 -10.52 -6.36
N CYS A 61 2.20 -11.34 -5.35
CA CYS A 61 1.21 -11.85 -4.39
C CYS A 61 0.81 -10.85 -3.29
N SER A 62 1.40 -9.64 -3.25
CA SER A 62 1.07 -8.62 -2.25
C SER A 62 0.78 -7.26 -2.87
N LEU A 63 1.80 -6.39 -3.01
CA LEU A 63 1.68 -5.00 -3.43
C LEU A 63 0.91 -4.85 -4.76
N CYS A 64 1.16 -5.73 -5.73
CA CYS A 64 0.45 -5.70 -7.01
C CYS A 64 -1.05 -6.00 -6.82
N ILE A 65 -1.39 -7.00 -6.00
CA ILE A 65 -2.78 -7.34 -5.66
C ILE A 65 -3.43 -6.19 -4.88
N TYR A 66 -2.72 -5.54 -3.97
CA TYR A 66 -3.21 -4.40 -3.17
C TYR A 66 -3.61 -3.23 -4.06
N GLY A 67 -2.72 -2.80 -4.96
CA GLY A 67 -3.01 -1.75 -5.93
C GLY A 67 -4.18 -2.11 -6.86
N ALA A 68 -4.20 -3.33 -7.39
CA ALA A 68 -5.28 -3.81 -8.26
C ALA A 68 -6.64 -3.87 -7.54
N THR A 69 -6.64 -4.29 -6.27
CA THR A 69 -7.84 -4.33 -5.42
C THR A 69 -8.41 -2.93 -5.20
N ALA A 70 -7.55 -1.93 -5.00
CA ALA A 70 -8.00 -0.55 -4.87
C ALA A 70 -8.58 0.01 -6.17
N VAL A 71 -7.98 -0.31 -7.33
CA VAL A 71 -8.55 0.03 -8.65
C VAL A 71 -9.91 -0.63 -8.85
N TRP A 72 -10.02 -1.93 -8.57
CA TRP A 72 -11.30 -2.66 -8.61
C TRP A 72 -12.33 -2.02 -7.67
N PHE A 73 -11.96 -1.75 -6.42
CA PHE A 73 -12.87 -1.21 -5.42
C PHE A 73 -13.40 0.18 -5.80
N ALA A 74 -12.56 1.03 -6.39
CA ALA A 74 -12.96 2.34 -6.91
C ALA A 74 -13.95 2.21 -8.07
N LEU A 75 -13.67 1.30 -9.01
CA LEU A 75 -14.43 1.13 -10.24
C LEU A 75 -15.58 0.12 -10.14
N ARG A 76 -15.75 -0.58 -9.00
CA ARG A 76 -16.69 -1.71 -8.81
C ARG A 76 -18.12 -1.52 -9.35
N PRO A 77 -18.73 -0.32 -9.40
CA PRO A 77 -20.07 -0.18 -9.96
C PRO A 77 -20.10 -0.33 -11.49
N LEU A 78 -18.94 -0.34 -12.15
CA LEU A 78 -18.80 -0.50 -13.59
C LEU A 78 -18.52 -1.97 -13.94
N LYS A 79 -19.18 -2.47 -14.99
CA LYS A 79 -18.97 -3.84 -15.50
C LYS A 79 -17.51 -4.12 -15.92
N LEU A 80 -16.76 -3.08 -16.29
CA LEU A 80 -15.36 -3.17 -16.71
C LEU A 80 -14.35 -3.25 -15.55
N ALA A 81 -14.77 -3.02 -14.30
CA ALA A 81 -13.89 -2.99 -13.14
C ALA A 81 -12.91 -4.17 -13.02
N PRO A 82 -13.33 -5.45 -13.13
CA PRO A 82 -12.41 -6.57 -13.01
C PRO A 82 -11.37 -6.59 -14.14
N ARG A 83 -11.76 -6.22 -15.37
CA ARG A 83 -10.84 -6.17 -16.52
C ARG A 83 -9.79 -5.09 -16.31
N VAL A 84 -10.19 -3.89 -15.90
CA VAL A 84 -9.24 -2.79 -15.64
C VAL A 84 -8.31 -3.11 -14.48
N ALA A 85 -8.82 -3.70 -13.41
CA ALA A 85 -7.99 -4.12 -12.28
C ALA A 85 -6.98 -5.21 -12.67
N PHE A 86 -7.39 -6.16 -13.51
CA PHE A 86 -6.49 -7.17 -14.07
C PHE A 86 -5.41 -6.55 -14.97
N CYS A 87 -5.78 -5.65 -15.89
CA CYS A 87 -4.81 -4.94 -16.72
C CYS A 87 -3.81 -4.14 -15.88
N PHE A 88 -4.28 -3.45 -14.84
CA PHE A 88 -3.43 -2.74 -13.89
C PHE A 88 -2.48 -3.71 -13.17
N TYR A 89 -3.01 -4.80 -12.63
CA TYR A 89 -2.22 -5.86 -11.98
C TYR A 89 -1.11 -6.38 -12.90
N SER A 90 -1.46 -6.81 -14.11
CA SER A 90 -0.52 -7.38 -15.08
C SER A 90 0.55 -6.38 -15.48
N ALA A 91 0.20 -5.11 -15.69
CA ALA A 91 1.16 -4.07 -16.00
C ALA A 91 2.14 -3.85 -14.84
N VAL A 92 1.65 -3.70 -13.61
CA VAL A 92 2.51 -3.49 -12.44
C VAL A 92 3.43 -4.68 -12.21
N VAL A 93 2.92 -5.93 -12.31
CA VAL A 93 3.74 -7.15 -12.22
C VAL A 93 4.81 -7.18 -13.30
N LEU A 94 4.47 -6.85 -14.55
CA LEU A 94 5.44 -6.85 -15.65
C LEU A 94 6.58 -5.87 -15.40
N PHE A 95 6.26 -4.60 -15.07
CA PHE A 95 7.26 -3.56 -14.87
C PHE A 95 8.06 -3.75 -13.57
N SER A 96 7.43 -4.21 -12.48
CA SER A 96 8.15 -4.51 -11.24
C SER A 96 9.08 -5.72 -11.40
N SER A 97 8.65 -6.74 -12.14
CA SER A 97 9.48 -7.90 -12.46
C SER A 97 10.66 -7.50 -13.35
N LEU A 98 10.43 -6.63 -14.33
CA LEU A 98 11.51 -6.10 -15.17
C LEU A 98 12.52 -5.29 -14.33
N ALA A 99 12.05 -4.42 -13.44
CA ALA A 99 12.91 -3.67 -12.52
C ALA A 99 13.79 -4.61 -11.70
N LEU A 100 13.15 -5.60 -11.06
CA LEU A 100 13.83 -6.61 -10.23
C LEU A 100 14.80 -7.47 -11.03
N TYR A 101 14.42 -7.90 -12.23
CA TYR A 101 15.27 -8.69 -13.11
C TYR A 101 16.51 -7.88 -13.50
N LEU A 102 16.35 -6.68 -14.06
CA LEU A 102 17.48 -5.83 -14.47
C LEU A 102 18.42 -5.49 -13.32
N ALA A 103 17.89 -5.26 -12.12
CA ALA A 103 18.71 -4.92 -10.96
C ALA A 103 19.32 -6.14 -10.25
N LYS A 104 18.69 -7.32 -10.32
CA LYS A 104 19.10 -8.51 -9.54
C LYS A 104 19.69 -9.66 -10.36
N VAL A 105 19.63 -9.61 -11.69
CA VAL A 105 20.21 -10.66 -12.56
C VAL A 105 21.72 -10.74 -12.35
N GLY A 106 22.18 -11.96 -12.07
CA GLY A 106 23.61 -12.24 -11.82
C GLY A 106 24.06 -12.05 -10.37
N PHE A 107 23.16 -11.68 -9.44
CA PHE A 107 23.51 -11.47 -8.04
C PHE A 107 23.01 -12.60 -7.13
N ALA A 108 23.93 -13.15 -6.33
CA ALA A 108 23.66 -14.25 -5.40
C ALA A 108 23.24 -13.77 -4.00
N THR A 109 23.51 -12.51 -3.63
CA THR A 109 23.24 -11.94 -2.30
C THR A 109 22.35 -10.69 -2.36
N PRO A 110 21.67 -10.33 -1.25
CA PRO A 110 20.92 -9.08 -1.14
C PRO A 110 21.80 -7.83 -1.29
N PHE A 111 21.26 -6.75 -1.87
CA PHE A 111 22.00 -5.51 -2.20
C PHE A 111 22.79 -4.86 -1.04
N LEU A 112 22.34 -5.03 0.21
CA LEU A 112 22.96 -4.43 1.40
C LEU A 112 24.22 -5.14 1.86
N GLU A 113 24.44 -6.38 1.43
CA GLU A 113 25.54 -7.24 1.90
C GLU A 113 26.71 -7.31 0.89
N GLY A 114 26.58 -6.70 -0.29
CA GLY A 114 27.61 -6.68 -1.34
C GLY A 114 28.16 -5.29 -1.64
N SER A 115 29.34 -5.21 -2.27
CA SER A 115 29.97 -3.99 -2.81
C SER A 115 29.18 -3.32 -3.97
N GLN A 116 27.91 -3.66 -4.13
CA GLN A 116 27.10 -3.53 -5.34
C GLN A 116 26.06 -2.40 -5.25
N ALA A 117 25.97 -1.73 -4.11
CA ALA A 117 25.09 -0.58 -3.87
C ALA A 117 25.40 0.65 -4.76
N THR A 118 26.48 0.61 -5.54
CA THR A 118 26.94 1.67 -6.47
C THR A 118 26.68 1.36 -7.94
N GLY A 119 26.12 0.19 -8.28
CA GLY A 119 25.97 -0.25 -9.66
C GLY A 119 24.88 0.51 -10.46
N PRO A 120 25.12 0.85 -11.74
CA PRO A 120 24.10 1.43 -12.63
C PRO A 120 22.78 0.63 -12.79
N PRO A 121 22.76 -0.73 -12.69
CA PRO A 121 21.51 -1.49 -12.77
C PRO A 121 20.43 -1.08 -11.76
N LEU A 122 20.82 -0.45 -10.64
CA LEU A 122 19.88 0.09 -9.64
C LEU A 122 19.02 1.25 -10.17
N TYR A 123 19.38 1.88 -11.29
CA TYR A 123 18.49 2.86 -11.92
C TYR A 123 17.29 2.23 -12.64
N ALA A 124 17.28 0.90 -12.84
CA ALA A 124 16.10 0.18 -13.31
C ALA A 124 14.90 0.27 -12.34
N GLY A 125 15.13 0.75 -11.10
CA GLY A 125 14.06 1.04 -10.14
C GLY A 125 13.01 2.01 -10.67
N ILE A 126 13.34 2.85 -11.66
CA ILE A 126 12.39 3.76 -12.31
C ILE A 126 11.14 3.04 -12.86
N PHE A 127 11.26 1.76 -13.25
CA PHE A 127 10.13 0.97 -13.73
C PHE A 127 9.06 0.74 -12.64
N PHE A 128 9.38 0.86 -11.36
CA PHE A 128 8.36 0.83 -10.29
C PHE A 128 7.35 1.99 -10.43
N PHE A 129 7.72 3.11 -11.05
CA PHE A 129 6.78 4.21 -11.32
C PHE A 129 5.80 3.95 -12.46
N ALA A 130 5.86 2.82 -13.16
CA ALA A 130 4.94 2.50 -14.26
C ALA A 130 3.45 2.45 -13.81
N SER A 131 3.19 2.25 -12.51
CA SER A 131 1.86 2.33 -11.92
C SER A 131 1.24 3.74 -12.00
N TRP A 132 2.07 4.79 -11.91
CA TRP A 132 1.62 6.18 -11.81
C TRP A 132 0.89 6.69 -13.07
N PRO A 133 1.46 6.59 -14.29
CA PRO A 133 0.75 7.00 -15.50
C PRO A 133 -0.62 6.32 -15.64
N PHE A 134 -0.70 5.02 -15.31
CA PHE A 134 -1.94 4.26 -15.35
C PHE A 134 -2.98 4.81 -14.34
N LEU A 135 -2.56 5.05 -13.10
CA LEU A 135 -3.45 5.59 -12.06
C LEU A 135 -3.89 7.02 -12.37
N VAL A 136 -3.00 7.86 -12.86
CA VAL A 136 -3.33 9.23 -13.30
C VAL A 136 -4.34 9.19 -14.45
N TYR A 137 -4.13 8.32 -15.43
CA TYR A 137 -5.08 8.11 -16.53
C TYR A 137 -6.46 7.67 -16.01
N LEU A 138 -6.52 6.68 -15.12
CA LEU A 138 -7.78 6.21 -14.54
C LEU A 138 -8.46 7.28 -13.67
N ALA A 139 -7.70 8.02 -12.88
CA ALA A 139 -8.21 9.09 -12.03
C ALA A 139 -8.76 10.26 -12.85
N ARG A 140 -8.17 10.55 -14.01
CA ARG A 140 -8.72 11.52 -14.97
C ARG A 140 -9.96 11.01 -15.69
N SER A 141 -10.00 9.71 -16.01
CA SER A 141 -11.13 9.10 -16.71
C SER A 141 -12.35 8.87 -15.80
N TYR A 142 -12.11 8.61 -14.51
CA TYR A 142 -13.15 8.29 -13.51
C TYR A 142 -12.96 9.09 -12.20
N PRO A 143 -12.98 10.44 -12.25
CA PRO A 143 -12.57 11.30 -11.14
C PRO A 143 -13.38 11.09 -9.86
N ASP A 144 -14.70 10.98 -9.97
CA ASP A 144 -15.57 10.78 -8.79
C ASP A 144 -15.39 9.40 -8.15
N ARG A 145 -14.89 8.42 -8.89
CA ARG A 145 -14.63 7.05 -8.39
C ARG A 145 -13.31 7.00 -7.65
N PHE A 146 -12.25 7.60 -8.20
CA PHE A 146 -10.94 7.68 -7.56
C PHE A 146 -10.96 8.62 -6.35
N ARG A 147 -11.76 9.70 -6.38
CA ARG A 147 -11.98 10.55 -5.21
C ARG A 147 -12.60 9.79 -4.03
N LYS A 148 -13.43 8.76 -4.27
CA LYS A 148 -14.04 7.94 -3.19
C LYS A 148 -13.03 7.11 -2.41
N ILE A 149 -11.89 6.76 -3.01
CA ILE A 149 -10.78 6.10 -2.31
C ILE A 149 -9.70 7.10 -1.85
N GLY A 150 -9.97 8.40 -1.98
CA GLY A 150 -9.06 9.48 -1.63
C GLY A 150 -7.93 9.73 -2.63
N PHE A 151 -7.97 9.15 -3.83
CA PHE A 151 -6.99 9.48 -4.87
C PHE A 151 -7.41 10.79 -5.55
N THR A 152 -6.98 11.91 -4.96
CA THR A 152 -7.34 13.27 -5.36
C THR A 152 -6.18 14.24 -5.15
N LEU A 153 -6.05 15.23 -6.04
CA LEU A 153 -5.06 16.31 -5.96
C LEU A 153 -5.54 17.51 -5.12
N SER A 154 -6.76 17.45 -4.58
CA SER A 154 -7.30 18.51 -3.72
C SER A 154 -6.44 18.71 -2.47
N GLY A 155 -6.05 19.96 -2.19
CA GLY A 155 -5.25 20.29 -1.01
C GLY A 155 -3.81 19.76 -1.06
N LEU A 156 -3.23 19.68 -2.27
CA LEU A 156 -1.90 19.10 -2.53
C LEU A 156 -0.83 19.61 -1.56
N LEU A 157 -0.69 20.93 -1.41
CA LEU A 157 0.31 21.53 -0.52
C LEU A 157 0.11 21.09 0.94
N ARG A 158 -1.11 21.22 1.46
CA ARG A 158 -1.43 20.80 2.84
C ARG A 158 -1.19 19.31 3.05
N GLY A 159 -1.64 18.48 2.11
CA GLY A 159 -1.44 17.04 2.17
C GLY A 159 0.04 16.67 2.15
N ALA A 160 0.82 17.30 1.27
CA ALA A 160 2.24 17.08 1.16
C ALA A 160 3.00 17.48 2.43
N LEU A 161 2.76 18.70 2.94
CA LEU A 161 3.41 19.17 4.17
C LEU A 161 3.09 18.27 5.37
N LEU A 162 1.82 17.92 5.57
CA LEU A 162 1.43 17.05 6.68
C LEU A 162 2.04 15.65 6.56
N GLY A 163 2.06 15.08 5.36
CA GLY A 163 2.66 13.78 5.11
C GLY A 163 4.17 13.78 5.39
N LEU A 164 4.90 14.73 4.81
CA LEU A 164 6.34 14.87 4.99
C LEU A 164 6.73 15.09 6.46
N ILE A 165 6.04 16.01 7.14
CA ILE A 165 6.31 16.31 8.57
C ILE A 165 6.04 15.09 9.44
N ALA A 166 4.91 14.42 9.23
CA ALA A 166 4.55 13.24 10.01
C ALA A 166 5.54 12.09 9.80
N GLY A 167 5.90 11.79 8.54
CA GLY A 167 6.85 10.75 8.20
C GLY A 167 8.25 11.04 8.74
N ALA A 168 8.73 12.28 8.56
CA ALA A 168 10.01 12.71 9.10
C ALA A 168 10.04 12.66 10.64
N SER A 169 8.97 13.09 11.32
CA SER A 169 8.90 13.09 12.79
C SER A 169 8.92 11.68 13.36
N LEU A 170 8.04 10.80 12.84
CA LEU A 170 8.04 9.38 13.22
C LEU A 170 9.39 8.74 12.89
N GLY A 171 10.01 9.20 11.82
CA GLY A 171 11.25 8.66 11.35
C GLY A 171 12.48 9.01 12.14
N MET A 172 12.62 10.28 12.48
CA MET A 172 13.63 10.76 13.40
C MET A 172 13.47 10.10 14.76
N HIS A 173 12.24 9.92 15.25
CA HIS A 173 11.98 9.18 16.48
C HIS A 173 12.50 7.72 16.38
N CYS A 174 12.28 7.04 15.25
CA CYS A 174 12.80 5.70 14.98
C CYS A 174 14.33 5.63 14.94
N LEU A 175 14.98 6.60 14.31
CA LEU A 175 16.45 6.69 14.26
C LEU A 175 17.04 6.91 15.66
N VAL A 176 16.53 7.91 16.38
CA VAL A 176 16.99 8.26 17.73
C VAL A 176 16.78 7.09 18.70
N SER A 177 15.60 6.45 18.68
CA SER A 177 15.33 5.27 19.51
C SER A 177 16.32 4.14 19.23
N SER A 178 16.68 3.95 17.96
CA SER A 178 17.63 2.92 17.55
C SER A 178 19.07 3.23 17.90
N SER A 179 19.48 4.50 17.85
CA SER A 179 20.81 4.90 18.32
C SER A 179 20.97 4.69 19.81
N PHE A 180 19.92 4.96 20.61
CA PHE A 180 19.92 4.64 22.05
C PHE A 180 19.95 3.14 22.32
N ALA A 181 19.47 2.32 21.39
CA ALA A 181 19.55 0.86 21.46
C ALA A 181 20.92 0.29 21.00
N GLY A 182 21.90 1.14 20.67
CA GLY A 182 23.25 0.72 20.28
C GLY A 182 23.42 0.32 18.80
N ASN A 183 22.38 0.47 17.98
CA ASN A 183 22.53 0.35 16.53
C ASN A 183 23.16 1.66 16.02
N GLY A 184 24.38 1.59 15.48
CA GLY A 184 25.34 2.69 15.32
C GLY A 184 24.94 3.94 14.52
N LEU A 185 25.96 4.68 14.07
CA LEU A 185 25.87 6.01 13.46
C LEU A 185 25.09 6.01 12.13
N ILE A 186 24.49 7.15 11.81
CA ILE A 186 23.83 7.40 10.53
C ILE A 186 24.82 7.18 9.39
N ASN A 187 24.55 6.19 8.54
CA ASN A 187 25.41 5.85 7.40
C ASN A 187 24.61 5.92 6.09
N PRO A 188 24.67 7.05 5.36
CA PRO A 188 23.92 7.20 4.11
C PRO A 188 24.41 6.19 3.06
N LYS A 189 23.47 5.45 2.46
CA LYS A 189 23.80 4.52 1.37
C LYS A 189 24.20 5.26 0.08
N PRO A 190 24.91 4.60 -0.86
CA PRO A 190 25.26 5.21 -2.13
C PRO A 190 24.05 5.65 -2.97
N LEU A 191 24.25 6.66 -3.82
CA LEU A 191 23.17 7.28 -4.61
C LEU A 191 22.35 6.30 -5.46
N PRO A 192 22.93 5.31 -6.18
CA PRO A 192 22.14 4.35 -6.95
C PRO A 192 21.18 3.53 -6.08
N TYR A 193 21.62 3.13 -4.88
CA TYR A 193 20.77 2.43 -3.92
C TYR A 193 19.66 3.33 -3.36
N ILE A 194 19.97 4.60 -3.05
CA ILE A 194 18.97 5.60 -2.66
C ILE A 194 17.90 5.74 -3.76
N ALA A 195 18.32 5.88 -5.02
CA ALA A 195 17.41 6.03 -6.16
C ALA A 195 16.51 4.80 -6.36
N TRP A 196 17.10 3.60 -6.27
CA TRP A 196 16.36 2.33 -6.32
C TRP A 196 15.32 2.24 -5.19
N HIS A 197 15.74 2.45 -3.94
CA HIS A 197 14.86 2.34 -2.77
C HIS A 197 13.76 3.38 -2.79
N LEU A 198 14.07 4.63 -3.17
CA LEU A 198 13.07 5.67 -3.36
C LEU A 198 12.05 5.27 -4.43
N SER A 199 12.51 4.71 -5.55
CA SER A 199 11.62 4.32 -6.64
C SER A 199 10.74 3.13 -6.25
N TYR A 200 11.28 2.19 -5.48
CA TYR A 200 10.52 1.08 -4.93
C TYR A 200 9.47 1.56 -3.91
N GLU A 201 9.85 2.40 -2.95
CA GLU A 201 8.95 2.96 -1.94
C GLU A 201 7.86 3.82 -2.58
N ALA A 202 8.24 4.81 -3.39
CA ALA A 202 7.34 5.79 -3.98
C ALA A 202 6.53 5.24 -5.17
N GLY A 203 7.12 4.35 -5.96
CA GLY A 203 6.50 3.81 -7.17
C GLY A 203 5.61 2.60 -6.92
N LEU A 204 5.94 1.78 -5.91
CA LEU A 204 5.25 0.51 -5.68
C LEU A 204 4.75 0.33 -4.24
N GLN A 205 5.63 0.29 -3.24
CA GLN A 205 5.28 -0.16 -1.89
C GLN A 205 4.31 0.79 -1.19
N SER A 206 4.74 2.01 -0.89
CA SER A 206 3.91 2.97 -0.16
C SER A 206 2.61 3.26 -0.91
N LEU A 207 2.67 3.37 -2.24
CA LEU A 207 1.48 3.62 -3.06
C LEU A 207 0.45 2.48 -2.94
N ALA A 208 0.87 1.23 -3.13
CA ALA A 208 -0.02 0.07 -3.06
C ALA A 208 -0.61 -0.12 -1.65
N GLU A 209 0.21 0.03 -0.62
CA GLU A 209 -0.22 -0.06 0.77
C GLU A 209 -1.25 1.00 1.13
N GLU A 210 -1.00 2.27 0.80
CA GLU A 210 -1.96 3.34 1.09
C GLU A 210 -3.27 3.15 0.34
N MET A 211 -3.19 2.81 -0.96
CA MET A 211 -4.36 2.55 -1.78
C MET A 211 -5.22 1.43 -1.18
N PHE A 212 -4.61 0.34 -0.69
CA PHE A 212 -5.33 -0.77 -0.09
C PHE A 212 -5.77 -0.48 1.35
N PHE A 213 -4.87 -0.19 2.27
CA PHE A 213 -5.20 -0.05 3.69
C PHE A 213 -6.06 1.19 3.96
N ARG A 214 -5.74 2.34 3.37
CA ARG A 214 -6.46 3.61 3.65
C ARG A 214 -7.59 3.80 2.65
N GLY A 215 -7.31 3.58 1.37
CA GLY A 215 -8.28 3.75 0.28
C GLY A 215 -9.37 2.69 0.24
N VAL A 216 -9.07 1.43 0.60
CA VAL A 216 -10.02 0.31 0.63
C VAL A 216 -10.42 -0.07 2.06
N VAL A 217 -9.52 -0.62 2.87
CA VAL A 217 -9.86 -1.24 4.17
C VAL A 217 -10.47 -0.23 5.13
N PHE A 218 -9.74 0.83 5.48
CA PHE A 218 -10.22 1.86 6.40
C PHE A 218 -11.47 2.55 5.86
N ASN A 219 -11.45 2.96 4.59
CA ASN A 219 -12.59 3.62 3.95
C ASN A 219 -13.84 2.73 3.92
N PHE A 220 -13.69 1.43 3.64
CA PHE A 220 -14.77 0.45 3.72
C PHE A 220 -15.35 0.39 5.13
N LEU A 221 -14.51 0.15 6.14
CA LEU A 221 -14.94 -0.02 7.54
C LEU A 221 -15.59 1.26 8.09
N TYR A 222 -15.00 2.42 7.80
CA TYR A 222 -15.44 3.71 8.31
C TYR A 222 -16.66 4.25 7.56
N THR A 223 -16.62 4.30 6.23
CA THR A 223 -17.64 4.96 5.40
C THR A 223 -18.80 4.02 5.06
N PHE A 224 -18.51 2.76 4.69
CA PHE A 224 -19.52 1.82 4.18
C PHE A 224 -20.10 0.93 5.29
N SER A 225 -19.25 0.40 6.17
CA SER A 225 -19.69 -0.41 7.31
C SER A 225 -20.06 0.42 8.54
N ARG A 226 -19.75 1.72 8.55
CA ARG A 226 -20.08 2.67 9.63
C ARG A 226 -19.60 2.21 11.01
N LYS A 227 -18.46 1.52 11.11
CA LYS A 227 -17.93 0.98 12.38
C LYS A 227 -17.35 2.03 13.33
N GLY A 228 -17.46 3.32 13.00
CA GLY A 228 -16.79 4.40 13.72
C GLY A 228 -15.30 4.47 13.42
N PHE A 229 -14.65 5.53 13.90
CA PHE A 229 -13.25 5.79 13.57
C PHE A 229 -12.29 4.80 14.22
N TRP A 230 -12.33 4.65 15.55
CA TRP A 230 -11.37 3.85 16.29
C TRP A 230 -11.37 2.37 15.89
N PRO A 231 -12.53 1.68 15.78
CA PRO A 231 -12.53 0.28 15.33
C PRO A 231 -11.99 0.13 13.90
N SER A 232 -12.37 1.03 12.99
CA SER A 232 -11.88 1.01 11.60
C SER A 232 -10.36 1.23 11.53
N CYS A 233 -9.86 2.18 12.34
CA CYS A 233 -8.44 2.48 12.45
C CYS A 233 -7.66 1.29 13.02
N LEU A 234 -8.08 0.74 14.16
CA LEU A 234 -7.42 -0.39 14.81
C LEU A 234 -7.35 -1.61 13.90
N ILE A 235 -8.47 -1.99 13.26
CA ILE A 235 -8.50 -3.12 12.32
C ILE A 235 -7.54 -2.88 11.15
N THR A 236 -7.52 -1.66 10.61
CA THR A 236 -6.60 -1.31 9.51
C THR A 236 -5.13 -1.38 9.95
N CYS A 237 -4.82 -0.91 11.16
CA CYS A 237 -3.46 -0.97 11.71
C CYS A 237 -3.02 -2.42 11.94
N LEU A 238 -3.90 -3.26 12.49
CA LEU A 238 -3.63 -4.68 12.71
C LEU A 238 -3.43 -5.44 11.39
N PHE A 239 -4.23 -5.13 10.37
CA PHE A 239 -4.02 -5.68 9.03
C PHE A 239 -2.66 -5.27 8.49
N ASN A 240 -2.29 -3.99 8.61
CA ASN A 240 -1.01 -3.50 8.14
C ASN A 240 0.16 -4.24 8.85
N VAL A 241 0.14 -4.30 10.19
CA VAL A 241 1.14 -5.06 10.97
C VAL A 241 1.19 -6.54 10.59
N GLY A 242 0.03 -7.17 10.36
CA GLY A 242 -0.06 -8.59 10.03
C GLY A 242 0.73 -9.00 8.78
N VAL A 243 0.83 -8.11 7.77
CA VAL A 243 1.64 -8.37 6.57
C VAL A 243 3.12 -8.46 6.89
N TYR A 244 3.61 -7.61 7.80
CA TYR A 244 5.03 -7.57 8.16
C TYR A 244 5.42 -8.72 9.10
N LEU A 245 4.49 -9.21 9.92
CA LEU A 245 4.73 -10.33 10.84
C LEU A 245 4.97 -11.67 10.14
N VAL A 246 4.66 -11.81 8.86
CA VAL A 246 4.93 -13.07 8.12
C VAL A 246 6.30 -13.09 7.44
N ILE A 247 7.04 -11.98 7.48
CA ILE A 247 8.31 -11.82 6.78
C ILE A 247 9.46 -12.20 7.75
N PRO A 248 10.17 -13.33 7.53
CA PRO A 248 11.14 -13.88 8.47
C PRO A 248 12.28 -12.94 8.82
N GLN A 249 12.71 -12.11 7.86
CA GLN A 249 13.77 -11.12 8.06
C GLN A 249 13.40 -10.16 9.19
N TRP A 250 12.11 -9.89 9.43
CA TRP A 250 11.64 -8.99 10.48
C TRP A 250 11.27 -9.70 11.78
N THR A 251 11.06 -11.01 11.73
CA THR A 251 10.63 -11.82 12.88
C THR A 251 11.70 -12.73 13.47
N GLY A 252 12.91 -12.74 12.90
CA GLY A 252 14.02 -13.56 13.39
C GLY A 252 14.55 -13.17 14.78
N ASN A 253 14.23 -11.97 15.26
CA ASN A 253 14.62 -11.48 16.58
C ASN A 253 13.41 -10.80 17.25
N LEU A 254 13.07 -11.23 18.47
CA LEU A 254 11.90 -10.73 19.20
C LEU A 254 11.90 -9.20 19.38
N MET A 255 13.06 -8.61 19.74
CA MET A 255 13.16 -7.16 19.91
C MET A 255 12.94 -6.43 18.59
N MET A 256 13.43 -6.98 17.49
CA MET A 256 13.19 -6.43 16.16
C MET A 256 11.72 -6.54 15.77
N THR A 257 11.09 -7.70 16.00
CA THR A 257 9.66 -7.91 15.76
C THR A 257 8.82 -6.87 16.50
N ILE A 258 9.10 -6.64 17.79
CA ILE A 258 8.38 -5.67 18.62
C ILE A 258 8.58 -4.26 18.09
N GLY A 259 9.82 -3.86 17.81
CA GLY A 259 10.13 -2.52 17.30
C GLY A 259 9.45 -2.25 15.95
N VAL A 260 9.53 -3.20 15.03
CA VAL A 260 8.93 -3.09 13.69
C VAL A 260 7.42 -3.04 13.78
N SER A 261 6.81 -3.92 14.58
CA SER A 261 5.37 -3.94 14.81
C SER A 261 4.89 -2.62 15.40
N PHE A 262 5.62 -2.06 16.36
CA PHE A 262 5.31 -0.76 16.96
C PHE A 262 5.34 0.35 15.92
N TYR A 263 6.42 0.47 15.14
CA TYR A 263 6.54 1.56 14.16
C TYR A 263 5.59 1.41 12.96
N VAL A 264 5.34 0.19 12.48
CA VAL A 264 4.33 -0.08 11.45
C VAL A 264 2.93 0.27 11.97
N PHE A 265 2.62 -0.08 13.22
CA PHE A 265 1.35 0.28 13.86
C PHE A 265 1.20 1.79 13.99
N MET A 266 2.21 2.49 14.51
CA MET A 266 2.19 3.95 14.68
C MET A 266 2.09 4.68 13.34
N MET A 267 2.82 4.21 12.32
CA MET A 267 2.71 4.73 10.96
C MET A 267 1.30 4.54 10.40
N ALA A 268 0.71 3.34 10.54
CA ALA A 268 -0.66 3.07 10.10
C ALA A 268 -1.70 3.94 10.83
N LEU A 269 -1.53 4.16 12.13
CA LEU A 269 -2.36 5.03 12.96
C LEU A 269 -2.32 6.48 12.44
N VAL A 270 -1.11 7.04 12.33
CA VAL A 270 -0.87 8.40 11.82
C VAL A 270 -1.45 8.56 10.42
N ASN A 271 -1.19 7.60 9.53
CA ASN A 271 -1.70 7.63 8.16
C ASN A 271 -3.23 7.57 8.11
N THR A 272 -3.87 6.87 9.04
CA THR A 272 -5.34 6.87 9.16
C THR A 272 -5.87 8.25 9.58
N PHE A 273 -5.20 8.94 10.50
CA PHE A 273 -5.53 10.32 10.88
C PHE A 273 -5.31 11.30 9.72
N LEU A 274 -4.18 11.19 9.01
CA LEU A 274 -3.87 12.00 7.83
C LEU A 274 -4.90 11.80 6.73
N TYR A 275 -5.25 10.55 6.42
CA TYR A 275 -6.30 10.22 5.45
C TYR A 275 -7.66 10.80 5.88
N ARG A 276 -8.04 10.66 7.15
CA ARG A 276 -9.32 11.17 7.64
C ARG A 276 -9.41 12.70 7.58
N SER A 277 -8.34 13.39 7.93
CA SER A 277 -8.28 14.86 7.99
C SER A 277 -8.20 15.51 6.61
N THR A 278 -7.49 14.88 5.67
CA THR A 278 -7.29 15.44 4.32
C THR A 278 -8.26 14.89 3.29
N LYS A 279 -8.89 13.72 3.55
CA LYS A 279 -9.66 12.94 2.56
C LYS A 279 -8.87 12.62 1.29
N SER A 280 -7.54 12.61 1.40
CA SER A 280 -6.61 12.33 0.31
C SER A 280 -5.61 11.24 0.74
N LEU A 281 -5.22 10.41 -0.22
CA LEU A 281 -4.14 9.45 -0.07
C LEU A 281 -2.76 10.11 -0.13
N LEU A 282 -2.65 11.37 -0.60
CA LEU A 282 -1.37 12.04 -0.75
C LEU A 282 -0.61 12.18 0.57
N ALA A 283 -1.29 12.63 1.63
CA ALA A 283 -0.68 12.82 2.94
C ALA A 283 -0.15 11.50 3.55
N PRO A 284 -0.96 10.44 3.67
CA PRO A 284 -0.45 9.19 4.20
C PRO A 284 0.58 8.52 3.27
N TYR A 285 0.47 8.71 1.95
CA TYR A 285 1.47 8.22 0.98
C TYR A 285 2.83 8.85 1.23
N LEU A 286 2.91 10.18 1.31
CA LEU A 286 4.17 10.86 1.56
C LEU A 286 4.72 10.58 2.96
N CYS A 287 3.86 10.39 3.95
CA CYS A 287 4.27 9.94 5.27
C CYS A 287 4.93 8.55 5.21
N ASN A 288 4.31 7.60 4.50
CA ASN A 288 4.85 6.24 4.33
C ASN A 288 6.16 6.24 3.54
N VAL A 289 6.24 6.97 2.41
CA VAL A 289 7.48 7.10 1.63
C VAL A 289 8.60 7.71 2.48
N THR A 290 8.33 8.83 3.16
CA THR A 290 9.34 9.51 3.98
C THR A 290 9.82 8.61 5.12
N PHE A 291 8.90 7.85 5.73
CA PHE A 291 9.26 6.88 6.76
C PHE A 291 10.06 5.69 6.19
N GLY A 292 9.67 5.13 5.03
CA GLY A 292 10.40 4.03 4.38
C GLY A 292 11.84 4.39 3.99
N LEU A 293 12.09 5.66 3.65
CA LEU A 293 13.43 6.17 3.31
C LEU A 293 14.40 6.22 4.51
N ILE A 294 13.92 6.10 5.75
CA ILE A 294 14.78 6.06 6.94
C ILE A 294 15.76 4.90 6.89
N ALA A 295 15.36 3.78 6.28
CA ALA A 295 16.22 2.62 6.10
C ALA A 295 17.53 2.95 5.34
N LEU A 296 17.57 4.06 4.59
CA LEU A 296 18.77 4.55 3.89
C LEU A 296 19.82 5.18 4.80
N PHE A 297 19.44 5.51 6.04
CA PHE A 297 20.29 6.19 7.02
C PHE A 297 20.82 5.24 8.09
N ARG A 298 20.55 3.93 7.99
CA ARG A 298 21.13 2.87 8.82
C ARG A 298 22.03 1.98 7.97
#